data_AF-A0A7J3A1P6-F1
#
_entry.id   AF-A0A7J3A1P6-F1
#
_cell.length_a   1.000
_cell.length_b   1.000
_cell.length_c   1.000
_cell.angle_alpha   90.00
_cell.angle_beta   90.00
_cell.angle_gamma   90.00
#
_symmetry.space_group_name_H-M   'P 1'
#
loop_
_entity.id
_entity.type
_entity.pdbx_description
1 polymer ?
#
loop_
_entity_poly.entity_id
_entity_poly.type
_entity_poly.pdbx_seq_one_letter_code
_entity_poly.pdbx_strand_id
1 'polypeptide(L)'
;MVKLFNELINDYVDVPSEPRIVSLAPSITDILYQIGAWKYVYGVSVYCDYPSDARNKPKVGSYTKVVYSRLYEIDPNLILTTSGVQRALAYELKNKGFNVFPIQLPSSLYGIFENITIVGALLNMIENAYMVIDRCNQLLSEIKNRFSTTVYFEVDLGGPVTIGSASYITSALYHLGLRSIFMNVQKAYFEPEFDMVARANPELMIYEIGYGSQQDYDKVTQMFNKRKWNSLDAVKKKKILILPPNTLTHYGPLLF
;
A
#
# COMPACT_ATOMS: atom_id res chain seq x y z
N MET A 1 -3.01 12.94 26.02
CA MET A 1 -3.39 11.52 25.85
C MET A 1 -4.57 11.49 24.91
N VAL A 2 -4.47 10.77 23.80
CA VAL A 2 -5.57 10.57 22.85
C VAL A 2 -6.19 9.22 23.15
N LYS A 3 -7.51 9.11 23.08
CA LYS A 3 -8.24 7.85 23.15
C LYS A 3 -9.14 7.76 21.93
N LEU A 4 -8.84 6.84 21.01
CA LEU A 4 -9.54 6.73 19.73
C LEU A 4 -10.11 5.33 19.56
N PHE A 5 -11.39 5.24 19.20
CA PHE A 5 -12.02 3.97 18.87
C PHE A 5 -11.52 3.47 17.51
N ASN A 6 -11.18 2.19 17.43
CA ASN A 6 -10.78 1.52 16.20
C ASN A 6 -11.79 0.41 15.87
N GLU A 7 -12.53 0.60 14.78
CA GLU A 7 -13.59 -0.32 14.35
C GLU A 7 -13.06 -1.71 13.99
N LEU A 8 -11.83 -1.82 13.50
CA LEU A 8 -11.26 -3.09 13.04
C LEU A 8 -10.94 -4.03 14.19
N ILE A 9 -10.66 -3.51 15.38
CA ILE A 9 -10.46 -4.32 16.59
C ILE A 9 -11.61 -4.19 17.60
N ASN A 10 -12.64 -3.41 17.25
CA ASN A 10 -13.79 -3.10 18.08
C ASN A 10 -13.37 -2.69 19.51
N ASP A 11 -12.45 -1.74 19.61
CA ASP A 11 -11.86 -1.33 20.89
C ASP A 11 -11.31 0.09 20.84
N TYR A 12 -11.06 0.67 22.01
CA TYR A 12 -10.33 1.94 22.12
C TYR A 12 -8.83 1.69 22.21
N VAL A 13 -8.07 2.59 21.60
CA VAL A 13 -6.61 2.64 21.69
C VAL A 13 -6.23 3.95 22.38
N ASP A 14 -5.52 3.82 23.50
CA ASP A 14 -4.98 4.95 24.24
C ASP A 14 -3.57 5.27 23.74
N VAL A 15 -3.31 6.54 23.38
CA VAL A 15 -2.02 6.99 22.87
C VAL A 15 -1.48 8.11 23.76
N PRO A 16 -0.30 7.94 24.38
CA PRO A 16 0.32 8.98 25.18
C PRO A 16 0.81 10.16 24.31
N SER A 17 1.16 11.29 24.92
CA SER A 17 1.67 12.46 24.19
C SER A 17 3.01 12.21 23.49
N GLU A 18 3.82 11.29 24.04
CA GLU A 18 5.10 10.86 23.48
C GLU A 18 5.07 9.33 23.26
N PRO A 19 4.46 8.87 22.17
CA PRO A 19 4.37 7.44 21.91
C PRO A 19 5.70 6.86 21.45
N ARG A 20 5.92 5.59 21.80
CA ARG A 20 6.97 4.73 21.23
C ARG A 20 6.29 3.83 20.21
N ILE A 21 6.38 4.24 18.95
CA ILE A 21 5.65 3.66 17.83
C ILE A 21 6.49 2.58 17.15
N VAL A 22 5.86 1.45 16.89
CA VAL A 22 6.32 0.47 15.90
C VAL A 22 5.40 0.52 14.68
N SER A 23 5.94 0.75 13.48
CA SER A 23 5.19 0.81 12.22
C SER A 23 5.43 -0.44 11.37
N LEU A 24 4.39 -1.26 11.18
CA LEU A 24 4.49 -2.53 10.45
C LEU A 24 4.08 -2.45 8.97
N ALA A 25 3.85 -1.24 8.44
CA ALA A 25 3.53 -1.04 7.02
C ALA A 25 4.24 0.18 6.43
N PRO A 26 4.83 0.09 5.21
CA PRO A 26 5.50 1.22 4.56
C PRO A 26 4.60 2.46 4.42
N SER A 27 3.35 2.28 4.00
CA SER A 27 2.39 3.38 3.85
C SER A 27 2.19 4.17 5.14
N ILE A 28 2.15 3.51 6.29
CA ILE A 28 2.01 4.15 7.61
C ILE A 28 3.31 4.87 7.99
N THR A 29 4.46 4.23 7.76
CA THR A 29 5.78 4.82 8.02
C THR A 29 5.95 6.16 7.30
N ASP A 30 5.47 6.24 6.06
CA ASP A 30 5.51 7.47 5.28
C ASP A 30 4.60 8.54 5.85
N ILE A 31 3.39 8.19 6.28
CA ILE A 31 2.48 9.14 6.93
C ILE A 31 3.17 9.70 8.18
N LEU A 32 3.72 8.84 9.04
CA LEU A 32 4.42 9.25 10.26
C LEU A 32 5.57 10.21 9.96
N TYR A 33 6.34 9.95 8.90
CA TYR A 33 7.40 10.86 8.47
C TYR A 33 6.85 12.20 7.99
N GLN A 34 5.88 12.17 7.07
CA GLN A 34 5.33 13.36 6.42
C GLN A 34 4.58 14.29 7.37
N ILE A 35 3.94 13.75 8.41
CA ILE A 35 3.27 14.57 9.44
C ILE A 35 4.24 15.06 10.53
N GLY A 36 5.52 14.68 10.51
CA GLY A 36 6.52 15.08 11.50
C GLY A 36 6.57 14.23 12.77
N ALA A 37 5.97 13.03 12.76
CA ALA A 37 5.97 12.09 13.88
C ALA A 37 7.20 11.16 13.93
N TRP A 38 8.18 11.34 13.03
CA TRP A 38 9.31 10.41 12.87
C TRP A 38 10.11 10.14 14.15
N LYS A 39 10.24 11.15 15.02
CA LYS A 39 10.93 11.02 16.33
C LYS A 39 10.30 9.97 17.26
N TYR A 40 9.02 9.66 17.06
CA TYR A 40 8.28 8.67 17.84
C TYR A 40 8.39 7.25 17.28
N VAL A 41 9.08 7.05 16.15
CA VAL A 41 9.21 5.73 15.52
C VAL A 41 10.45 5.00 16.05
N TYR A 42 10.25 3.88 16.73
CA TYR A 42 11.31 3.07 17.35
C TYR A 42 11.54 1.73 16.64
N GLY A 43 10.64 1.30 15.76
CA GLY A 43 10.82 0.09 14.96
C GLY A 43 9.95 0.12 13.72
N VAL A 44 10.42 -0.55 12.66
CA VAL A 44 9.72 -0.62 11.37
C VAL A 44 9.75 -2.03 10.79
N SER A 45 8.88 -2.31 9.81
CA SER A 45 8.99 -3.55 9.04
C SER A 45 10.23 -3.58 8.14
N VAL A 46 10.61 -4.77 7.67
CA VAL A 46 11.69 -4.95 6.69
C VAL A 46 11.42 -4.27 5.35
N TYR A 47 10.16 -3.96 5.04
CA TYR A 47 9.76 -3.30 3.79
C TYR A 47 9.77 -1.77 3.88
N CYS A 48 10.02 -1.21 5.06
CA CYS A 48 10.06 0.24 5.27
C CYS A 48 11.46 0.77 4.94
N ASP A 49 11.62 1.31 3.73
CA ASP A 49 12.88 1.86 3.21
C ASP A 49 12.89 3.38 3.05
N TYR A 50 11.72 4.01 3.24
CA TYR A 50 11.53 5.45 3.30
C TYR A 50 10.99 5.87 4.69
N PRO A 51 11.41 7.02 5.25
CA PRO A 51 12.55 7.84 4.80
C PRO A 51 13.86 7.03 4.82
N SER A 52 14.97 7.55 4.29
CA SER A 52 16.26 6.84 4.30
C SER A 52 16.64 6.32 5.70
N ASP A 53 16.27 7.08 6.73
CA ASP A 53 16.52 6.74 8.14
C ASP A 53 15.72 5.52 8.61
N ALA A 54 14.64 5.13 7.94
CA ALA A 54 13.89 3.92 8.25
C ALA A 54 14.74 2.65 8.08
N ARG A 55 15.78 2.71 7.24
CA ARG A 55 16.74 1.61 7.07
C ARG A 55 17.58 1.38 8.32
N ASN A 56 17.77 2.41 9.14
CA ASN A 56 18.56 2.36 10.36
C ASN A 56 17.72 2.00 11.60
N LYS A 57 16.39 2.00 11.49
CA LYS A 57 15.50 1.61 12.59
C LYS A 57 15.52 0.08 12.78
N PRO A 58 15.35 -0.40 14.03
CA PRO A 58 15.15 -1.83 14.30
C PRO A 58 14.07 -2.44 13.39
N LYS A 59 14.43 -3.53 12.71
CA LYS A 59 13.50 -4.29 11.89
C LYS A 59 12.75 -5.29 12.76
N VAL A 60 11.46 -5.02 12.97
CA VAL A 60 10.63 -5.75 13.94
C VAL A 60 9.77 -6.84 13.32
N GLY A 61 9.75 -6.96 12.00
CA GLY A 61 8.90 -7.93 11.31
C GLY A 61 8.82 -7.78 9.81
N SER A 62 8.15 -8.75 9.19
CA SER A 62 7.67 -8.73 7.81
C SER A 62 6.20 -8.34 7.78
N TYR A 63 5.53 -8.54 6.63
CA TYR A 63 4.16 -8.10 6.43
C TYR A 63 3.16 -8.94 7.22
N THR A 64 3.48 -10.19 7.56
CA THR A 64 2.56 -11.10 8.26
C THR A 64 3.13 -11.67 9.56
N LYS A 65 4.38 -11.34 9.89
CA LYS A 65 5.08 -11.90 11.05
C LYS A 65 5.90 -10.82 11.75
N VAL A 66 5.93 -10.87 13.09
CA VAL A 66 6.77 -10.02 13.92
C VAL A 66 7.83 -10.84 14.66
N VAL A 67 8.91 -10.17 15.04
CA VAL A 67 9.95 -10.69 15.92
C VAL A 67 9.65 -10.20 17.34
N TYR A 68 8.95 -11.02 18.12
CA TYR A 68 8.44 -10.63 19.44
C TYR A 68 9.52 -10.14 20.42
N SER A 69 10.72 -10.75 20.41
CA SER A 69 11.83 -10.29 21.25
C SER A 69 12.18 -8.82 20.99
N ARG A 70 12.13 -8.38 19.72
CA ARG A 70 12.34 -6.97 19.35
C ARG A 70 11.23 -6.06 19.84
N LEU A 71 9.98 -6.52 19.82
CA LEU A 71 8.87 -5.76 20.38
C LEU A 71 9.05 -5.60 21.89
N TYR A 72 9.45 -6.64 22.61
CA TYR A 72 9.72 -6.54 24.05
C TYR A 72 10.94 -5.65 24.36
N GLU A 73 11.99 -5.69 23.53
CA GLU A 73 13.16 -4.79 23.66
C GLU A 73 12.77 -3.31 23.47
N ILE A 74 11.90 -3.01 22.49
CA ILE A 74 11.45 -1.64 22.18
C ILE A 74 10.43 -1.14 23.22
N ASP A 75 9.65 -2.06 23.80
CA ASP A 75 8.52 -1.76 24.68
C ASP A 75 7.57 -0.71 24.06
N PRO A 76 6.99 -0.99 22.86
CA PRO A 76 6.14 -0.03 22.17
C PRO A 76 4.83 0.15 22.91
N ASN A 77 4.41 1.40 23.04
CA ASN A 77 3.08 1.73 23.56
C ASN A 77 2.06 1.99 22.44
N LEU A 78 2.47 1.85 21.17
CA LEU A 78 1.59 1.85 20.01
C LEU A 78 2.23 1.03 18.88
N ILE A 79 1.50 0.04 18.37
CA ILE A 79 1.87 -0.69 17.15
C ILE A 79 0.86 -0.36 16.06
N LEU A 80 1.36 0.15 14.93
CA LEU A 80 0.53 0.45 13.77
C LEU A 80 0.66 -0.66 12.74
N THR A 81 -0.47 -1.24 12.36
CA THR A 81 -0.60 -2.28 11.33
C THR A 81 -1.61 -1.85 10.28
N THR A 82 -1.85 -2.68 9.28
CA THR A 82 -2.94 -2.47 8.32
C THR A 82 -4.01 -3.57 8.45
N SER A 83 -5.17 -3.34 7.84
CA SER A 83 -6.16 -4.39 7.62
C SER A 83 -5.74 -5.31 6.44
N GLY A 84 -6.67 -6.06 5.86
CA GLY A 84 -6.36 -6.99 4.77
C GLY A 84 -5.52 -8.17 5.28
N VAL A 85 -4.39 -8.42 4.62
CA VAL A 85 -3.49 -9.55 4.95
C VAL A 85 -2.89 -9.42 6.35
N GLN A 86 -2.76 -8.19 6.89
CA GLN A 86 -2.28 -7.96 8.27
C GLN A 86 -3.35 -8.10 9.36
N ARG A 87 -4.62 -8.33 9.00
CA ARG A 87 -5.72 -8.40 9.99
C ARG A 87 -5.46 -9.46 11.07
N ALA A 88 -5.02 -10.66 10.67
CA ALA A 88 -4.73 -11.74 11.62
C ALA A 88 -3.60 -11.37 12.59
N LEU A 89 -2.54 -10.72 12.09
CA LEU A 89 -1.43 -10.24 12.89
C LEU A 89 -1.87 -9.16 13.88
N ALA A 90 -2.73 -8.22 13.46
CA ALA A 90 -3.26 -7.17 14.33
C ALA A 90 -4.01 -7.77 15.54
N TYR A 91 -4.87 -8.76 15.31
CA TYR A 91 -5.56 -9.47 16.40
C TYR A 91 -4.62 -10.29 17.27
N GLU A 92 -3.63 -10.97 16.68
CA GLU A 92 -2.63 -11.73 17.43
C GLU A 92 -1.87 -10.83 18.41
N LEU A 93 -1.39 -9.67 17.93
CA LEU A 93 -0.71 -8.68 18.75
C LEU A 93 -1.62 -8.14 19.86
N LYS A 94 -2.88 -7.80 19.54
CA LYS A 94 -3.87 -7.35 20.54
C LYS A 94 -4.09 -8.41 21.62
N ASN A 95 -4.30 -9.66 21.23
CA ASN A 95 -4.54 -10.78 22.16
C ASN A 95 -3.33 -11.07 23.06
N LYS A 96 -2.12 -10.68 22.64
CA LYS A 96 -0.89 -10.74 23.44
C LYS A 96 -0.69 -9.52 24.35
N GLY A 97 -1.65 -8.60 24.39
CA GLY A 97 -1.64 -7.43 25.28
C GLY A 97 -0.92 -6.21 24.71
N PHE A 98 -0.52 -6.21 23.43
CA PHE A 98 0.04 -5.02 22.80
C PHE A 98 -1.07 -4.02 22.47
N ASN A 99 -0.75 -2.73 22.57
CA ASN A 99 -1.62 -1.65 22.13
C ASN A 99 -1.49 -1.48 20.60
N VAL A 100 -2.50 -1.91 19.84
CA VAL A 100 -2.44 -2.02 18.38
C VAL A 100 -3.52 -1.14 17.74
N PHE A 101 -3.14 -0.34 16.75
CA PHE A 101 -4.08 0.41 15.92
C PHE A 101 -3.93 -0.01 14.44
N PRO A 102 -4.77 -0.90 13.91
CA PRO A 102 -4.77 -1.19 12.49
C PRO A 102 -5.41 -0.05 11.67
N ILE A 103 -4.80 0.24 10.53
CA ILE A 103 -5.27 1.21 9.54
C ILE A 103 -5.96 0.47 8.39
N GLN A 104 -7.09 0.98 7.91
CA GLN A 104 -7.88 0.34 6.85
C GLN A 104 -7.09 0.26 5.54
N LEU A 105 -7.24 -0.84 4.80
CA LEU A 105 -6.71 -0.95 3.44
C LEU A 105 -7.63 -0.12 2.54
N PRO A 106 -7.12 0.92 1.86
CA PRO A 106 -7.99 1.86 1.17
C PRO A 106 -8.59 1.24 -0.09
N SER A 107 -9.86 1.57 -0.34
CA SER A 107 -10.58 1.17 -1.55
C SER A 107 -10.55 2.26 -2.64
N SER A 108 -10.04 3.45 -2.31
CA SER A 108 -9.93 4.60 -3.22
C SER A 108 -8.74 5.49 -2.85
N LEU A 109 -8.38 6.44 -3.71
CA LEU A 109 -7.41 7.49 -3.38
C LEU A 109 -7.83 8.30 -2.14
N TYR A 110 -9.14 8.53 -1.96
CA TYR A 110 -9.68 9.23 -0.79
C TYR A 110 -9.56 8.42 0.49
N GLY A 111 -9.59 7.08 0.40
CA GLY A 111 -9.28 6.22 1.54
C GLY A 111 -7.84 6.40 2.05
N ILE A 112 -6.90 6.81 1.19
CA ILE A 112 -5.54 7.18 1.62
C ILE A 112 -5.57 8.49 2.42
N PHE A 113 -6.39 9.47 2.02
CA PHE A 113 -6.59 10.71 2.79
C PHE A 113 -7.26 10.46 4.14
N GLU A 114 -8.24 9.55 4.20
CA GLU A 114 -8.83 9.09 5.46
C GLU A 114 -7.76 8.48 6.37
N ASN A 115 -6.90 7.61 5.83
CA ASN A 115 -5.79 7.03 6.59
C ASN A 115 -4.82 8.09 7.13
N ILE A 116 -4.47 9.10 6.33
CA ILE A 116 -3.61 10.22 6.76
C ILE A 116 -4.30 10.99 7.91
N THR A 117 -5.59 11.29 7.77
CA THR A 117 -6.42 11.95 8.79
C THR A 117 -6.44 11.16 10.09
N ILE A 118 -6.68 9.85 10.02
CA ILE A 118 -6.74 8.95 11.18
C ILE A 118 -5.41 8.94 11.93
N VAL A 119 -4.29 8.78 11.23
CA VAL A 119 -2.96 8.79 11.86
C VAL A 119 -2.64 10.17 12.45
N GLY A 120 -3.03 11.26 11.77
CA GLY A 120 -2.93 12.62 12.30
C GLY A 120 -3.71 12.80 13.59
N ALA A 121 -4.96 12.35 13.64
CA ALA A 121 -5.80 12.41 14.84
C ALA A 121 -5.24 11.57 15.99
N LEU A 122 -4.76 10.34 15.68
CA LEU A 122 -4.18 9.42 16.65
C LEU A 122 -2.97 10.01 17.39
N LEU A 123 -2.22 10.89 16.71
CA LEU A 123 -0.99 11.50 17.23
C LEU A 123 -1.15 12.98 17.60
N ASN A 124 -2.38 13.52 17.56
CA ASN A 124 -2.66 14.95 17.78
C ASN A 124 -1.86 15.88 16.83
N MET A 125 -1.75 15.49 15.56
CA MET A 125 -1.04 16.18 14.48
C MET A 125 -1.96 16.44 13.28
N ILE A 126 -3.22 16.81 13.55
CA ILE A 126 -4.27 16.92 12.52
C ILE A 126 -3.98 18.01 11.49
N GLU A 127 -3.39 19.14 11.90
CA GLU A 127 -3.00 20.22 10.99
C GLU A 127 -1.94 19.74 9.99
N ASN A 128 -0.90 19.06 10.48
CA ASN A 128 0.14 18.47 9.63
C ASN A 128 -0.44 17.42 8.67
N ALA A 129 -1.39 16.60 9.13
CA ALA A 129 -2.08 15.64 8.28
C ALA A 129 -2.85 16.32 7.14
N TYR A 130 -3.57 17.42 7.42
CA TYR A 130 -4.24 18.18 6.36
C TYR A 130 -3.26 18.85 5.40
N MET A 131 -2.11 19.36 5.87
CA MET A 131 -1.07 19.88 4.97
C MET A 131 -0.52 18.80 4.03
N VAL A 132 -0.39 17.55 4.50
CA VAL A 132 -0.01 16.41 3.64
C VAL A 132 -1.10 16.14 2.60
N ILE A 133 -2.36 16.08 3.03
CA ILE A 133 -3.52 15.82 2.15
C ILE A 133 -3.63 16.91 1.08
N ASP A 134 -3.44 18.18 1.43
CA ASP A 134 -3.51 19.30 0.48
C ASP A 134 -2.45 19.17 -0.62
N ARG A 135 -1.21 18.79 -0.27
CA ARG A 135 -0.15 18.53 -1.25
C ARG A 135 -0.50 17.37 -2.17
N CYS A 136 -0.98 16.24 -1.61
CA CYS A 136 -1.41 15.10 -2.42
C CYS A 136 -2.57 15.48 -3.37
N ASN A 137 -3.52 16.28 -2.89
CA ASN A 137 -4.68 16.73 -3.67
C ASN A 137 -4.27 17.70 -4.80
N GLN A 138 -3.30 18.57 -4.56
CA GLN A 138 -2.70 19.42 -5.61
C GLN A 138 -2.11 18.56 -6.73
N LEU A 139 -1.29 17.55 -6.41
CA LEU A 139 -0.72 16.62 -7.38
C LEU A 139 -1.80 15.87 -8.17
N LEU A 140 -2.87 15.40 -7.50
CA LEU A 140 -4.00 14.77 -8.18
C LEU A 140 -4.67 15.71 -9.18
N SER A 141 -4.84 16.99 -8.84
CA SER A 141 -5.49 17.95 -9.72
C SER A 141 -4.74 18.15 -11.04
N GLU A 142 -3.41 18.01 -11.03
CA GLU A 142 -2.56 18.16 -12.20
C GLU A 142 -2.64 16.98 -13.17
N ILE A 143 -2.94 15.77 -12.68
CA ILE A 143 -2.82 14.53 -13.47
C ILE A 143 -4.16 13.88 -13.84
N LYS A 144 -5.28 14.53 -13.54
CA LYS A 144 -6.62 14.00 -13.81
C LYS A 144 -6.88 13.84 -15.33
N ASN A 145 -7.43 12.69 -15.73
CA ASN A 145 -7.84 12.37 -17.11
C ASN A 145 -6.74 12.64 -18.17
N ARG A 146 -5.48 12.43 -17.82
CA ARG A 146 -4.34 12.62 -18.74
C ARG A 146 -4.28 11.59 -19.86
N PHE A 147 -4.91 10.43 -19.65
CA PHE A 147 -4.89 9.30 -20.58
C PHE A 147 -6.31 8.85 -20.95
N SER A 148 -6.42 8.08 -22.01
CA SER A 148 -7.66 7.41 -22.44
C SER A 148 -7.26 6.05 -23.01
N THR A 149 -6.98 5.09 -22.13
CA THR A 149 -6.38 3.81 -22.51
C THR A 149 -6.87 2.71 -21.59
N THR A 150 -7.18 1.54 -22.17
CA THR A 150 -7.49 0.33 -21.40
C THR A 150 -6.22 -0.33 -20.90
N VAL A 151 -6.19 -0.73 -19.63
CA VAL A 151 -4.98 -1.27 -18.99
C VAL A 151 -5.23 -2.59 -18.31
N TYR A 152 -4.22 -3.42 -18.27
CA TYR A 152 -4.11 -4.51 -17.31
C TYR A 152 -3.01 -4.15 -16.31
N PHE A 153 -3.30 -4.29 -15.02
CA PHE A 153 -2.33 -4.12 -13.95
C PHE A 153 -2.09 -5.46 -13.26
N GLU A 154 -0.82 -5.79 -13.02
CA GLU A 154 -0.39 -6.94 -12.23
C GLU A 154 0.79 -6.54 -11.35
N VAL A 155 0.81 -7.09 -10.14
CA VAL A 155 1.97 -7.09 -9.25
C VAL A 155 2.36 -8.51 -8.90
N ASP A 156 3.67 -8.75 -8.78
CA ASP A 156 4.21 -10.02 -8.26
C ASP A 156 4.35 -9.99 -6.74
N LEU A 157 3.52 -10.79 -6.05
CA LEU A 157 3.58 -10.98 -4.59
C LEU A 157 3.96 -12.43 -4.22
N GLY A 158 4.80 -13.07 -5.04
CA GLY A 158 5.03 -14.52 -5.02
C GLY A 158 4.13 -15.27 -6.00
N GLY A 159 3.56 -14.54 -6.96
CA GLY A 159 2.49 -14.97 -7.86
C GLY A 159 1.76 -13.74 -8.42
N PRO A 160 1.03 -13.90 -9.55
CA PRO A 160 0.36 -12.79 -10.20
C PRO A 160 -0.86 -12.34 -9.39
N VAL A 161 -0.88 -11.08 -8.98
CA VAL A 161 -2.03 -10.45 -8.34
C VAL A 161 -2.48 -9.24 -9.15
N THR A 162 -3.77 -9.16 -9.43
CA THR A 162 -4.42 -8.02 -10.10
C THR A 162 -5.46 -7.37 -9.18
N ILE A 163 -6.13 -6.33 -9.69
CA ILE A 163 -7.04 -5.46 -8.94
C ILE A 163 -8.41 -5.38 -9.59
N GLY A 164 -9.45 -5.27 -8.76
CA GLY A 164 -10.84 -5.08 -9.19
C GLY A 164 -11.44 -3.77 -8.69
N SER A 165 -12.76 -3.65 -8.71
CA SER A 165 -13.49 -2.40 -8.43
C SER A 165 -13.24 -1.82 -7.03
N ALA A 166 -12.90 -2.66 -6.04
CA ALA A 166 -12.75 -2.27 -4.64
C ALA A 166 -11.28 -2.04 -4.23
N SER A 167 -10.48 -1.43 -5.10
CA SER A 167 -9.05 -1.17 -4.89
C SER A 167 -8.70 0.29 -5.15
N TYR A 168 -7.88 0.89 -4.28
CA TYR A 168 -7.35 2.23 -4.51
C TYR A 168 -6.51 2.31 -5.80
N ILE A 169 -5.92 1.20 -6.26
CA ILE A 169 -5.17 1.17 -7.53
C ILE A 169 -6.13 1.36 -8.71
N THR A 170 -7.32 0.73 -8.68
CA THR A 170 -8.37 0.99 -9.68
C THR A 170 -8.80 2.45 -9.64
N SER A 171 -8.98 3.02 -8.44
CA SER A 171 -9.29 4.45 -8.28
C SER A 171 -8.18 5.35 -8.85
N ALA A 172 -6.91 5.01 -8.64
CA ALA A 172 -5.76 5.78 -9.14
C ALA A 172 -5.69 5.74 -10.68
N LEU A 173 -5.79 4.54 -11.25
CA LEU A 173 -5.85 4.35 -12.71
C LEU A 173 -7.04 5.12 -13.31
N TYR A 174 -8.23 5.01 -12.69
CA TYR A 174 -9.42 5.72 -13.15
C TYR A 174 -9.24 7.23 -13.15
N HIS A 175 -8.63 7.79 -12.08
CA HIS A 175 -8.34 9.22 -11.95
C HIS A 175 -7.41 9.73 -13.05
N LEU A 176 -6.41 8.93 -13.44
CA LEU A 176 -5.51 9.21 -14.56
C LEU A 176 -6.20 9.14 -15.94
N GLY A 177 -7.44 8.65 -16.01
CA GLY A 177 -8.16 8.37 -17.27
C GLY A 177 -7.85 6.99 -17.86
N LEU A 178 -7.10 6.16 -17.15
CA LEU A 178 -6.88 4.76 -17.49
C LEU A 178 -8.10 3.93 -17.08
N ARG A 179 -8.38 2.85 -17.81
CA ARG A 179 -9.51 1.95 -17.55
C ARG A 179 -8.99 0.53 -17.38
N SER A 180 -8.92 0.07 -16.14
CA SER A 180 -8.54 -1.34 -15.87
C SER A 180 -9.56 -2.27 -16.51
N ILE A 181 -9.10 -3.32 -17.20
CA ILE A 181 -9.98 -4.36 -17.77
C ILE A 181 -10.81 -5.08 -16.69
N PHE A 182 -10.43 -4.97 -15.41
CA PHE A 182 -11.12 -5.55 -14.27
C PHE A 182 -11.83 -4.52 -13.38
N MET A 183 -11.99 -3.27 -13.82
CA MET A 183 -12.62 -2.22 -13.00
C MET A 183 -14.07 -2.53 -12.59
N ASN A 184 -14.74 -3.46 -13.27
CA ASN A 184 -16.11 -3.91 -12.97
C ASN A 184 -16.17 -5.27 -12.24
N VAL A 185 -15.03 -5.85 -11.85
CA VAL A 185 -14.98 -7.09 -11.06
C VAL A 185 -15.11 -6.73 -9.58
N GLN A 186 -16.13 -7.25 -8.88
CA GLN A 186 -16.42 -6.94 -7.47
C GLN A 186 -15.44 -7.62 -6.49
N LYS A 187 -14.15 -7.34 -6.65
CA LYS A 187 -13.05 -7.80 -5.79
C LYS A 187 -12.04 -6.66 -5.60
N ALA A 188 -11.27 -6.71 -4.52
CA ALA A 188 -10.17 -5.77 -4.30
C ALA A 188 -8.89 -6.25 -5.00
N TYR A 189 -8.43 -7.45 -4.61
CA TYR A 189 -7.24 -8.12 -5.13
C TYR A 189 -7.56 -9.58 -5.42
N PHE A 190 -7.05 -10.13 -6.51
CA PHE A 190 -7.27 -11.52 -6.90
C PHE A 190 -6.23 -12.00 -7.91
N GLU A 191 -6.13 -13.31 -8.10
CA GLU A 191 -5.32 -13.88 -9.17
C GLU A 191 -6.02 -13.70 -10.52
N PRO A 192 -5.34 -13.17 -11.55
CA PRO A 192 -5.92 -12.92 -12.86
C PRO A 192 -6.20 -14.22 -13.62
N GLU A 193 -7.39 -14.33 -14.21
CA GLU A 193 -7.67 -15.36 -15.22
C GLU A 193 -7.00 -14.97 -16.55
N PHE A 194 -5.93 -15.68 -16.93
CA PHE A 194 -5.14 -15.29 -18.09
C PHE A 194 -5.91 -15.28 -19.41
N ASP A 195 -6.90 -16.16 -19.59
CA ASP A 195 -7.78 -16.17 -20.76
C ASP A 195 -8.74 -14.97 -20.78
N MET A 196 -9.11 -14.43 -19.61
CA MET A 196 -9.90 -13.20 -19.53
C MET A 196 -9.06 -11.99 -19.94
N VAL A 197 -7.80 -11.91 -19.49
CA VAL A 197 -6.85 -10.88 -19.94
C VAL A 197 -6.64 -10.96 -21.45
N ALA A 198 -6.49 -12.17 -21.99
CA ALA A 198 -6.28 -12.37 -23.41
C ALA A 198 -7.49 -11.93 -24.26
N ARG A 199 -8.71 -12.25 -23.81
CA ARG A 199 -9.95 -11.81 -24.47
C ARG A 199 -10.17 -10.29 -24.38
N ALA A 200 -9.82 -9.68 -23.25
CA ALA A 200 -9.95 -8.24 -23.06
C ALA A 200 -8.97 -7.43 -23.92
N ASN A 201 -7.81 -8.02 -24.27
CA ASN A 201 -6.77 -7.41 -25.12
C ASN A 201 -6.46 -5.94 -24.74
N PRO A 202 -5.96 -5.69 -23.51
CA PRO A 202 -5.67 -4.34 -23.03
C PRO A 202 -4.66 -3.62 -23.93
N GLU A 203 -4.77 -2.30 -24.04
CA GLU A 203 -3.88 -1.47 -24.85
C GLU A 203 -2.53 -1.20 -24.18
N LEU A 204 -2.45 -1.35 -22.85
CA LEU A 204 -1.24 -1.22 -22.05
C LEU A 204 -1.22 -2.29 -20.94
N MET A 205 -0.07 -2.94 -20.78
CA MET A 205 0.21 -3.82 -19.64
C MET A 205 1.06 -3.05 -18.63
N ILE A 206 0.64 -3.00 -17.38
CA ILE A 206 1.41 -2.44 -16.26
C ILE A 206 1.78 -3.62 -15.36
N TYR A 207 3.09 -3.80 -15.15
CA TYR A 207 3.63 -4.88 -14.34
C TYR A 207 4.53 -4.30 -13.25
N GLU A 208 4.12 -4.43 -12.00
CA GLU A 208 4.91 -4.01 -10.84
C GLU A 208 5.74 -5.19 -10.31
N ILE A 209 7.05 -4.97 -10.19
CA ILE A 209 8.00 -5.99 -9.76
C ILE A 209 7.80 -6.27 -8.26
N GLY A 210 7.88 -7.54 -7.86
CA GLY A 210 7.86 -7.93 -6.45
C GLY A 210 9.08 -7.45 -5.66
N TYR A 211 8.88 -7.13 -4.39
CA TYR A 211 9.95 -6.64 -3.52
C TYR A 211 11.16 -7.60 -3.49
N GLY A 212 12.37 -7.06 -3.66
CA GLY A 212 13.61 -7.84 -3.72
C GLY A 212 13.86 -8.61 -5.02
N SER A 213 12.99 -8.48 -6.02
CA SER A 213 13.16 -9.10 -7.33
C SER A 213 13.80 -8.14 -8.34
N GLN A 214 14.47 -8.69 -9.35
CA GLN A 214 14.95 -7.95 -10.51
C GLN A 214 14.34 -8.53 -11.78
N GLN A 215 13.44 -7.76 -12.39
CA GLN A 215 12.84 -8.08 -13.67
C GLN A 215 13.20 -6.98 -14.68
N ASP A 216 13.56 -7.42 -15.87
CA ASP A 216 13.74 -6.57 -17.03
C ASP A 216 12.62 -6.85 -18.04
N TYR A 217 12.62 -6.06 -19.11
CA TYR A 217 11.60 -6.16 -20.15
C TYR A 217 11.52 -7.55 -20.80
N ASP A 218 12.66 -8.20 -21.02
CA ASP A 218 12.72 -9.48 -21.70
C ASP A 218 12.17 -10.60 -20.82
N LYS A 219 12.49 -10.60 -19.51
CA LYS A 219 11.93 -11.57 -18.55
C LYS A 219 10.42 -11.45 -18.42
N VAL A 220 9.89 -10.23 -18.32
CA VAL A 220 8.43 -10.01 -18.26
C VAL A 220 7.77 -10.46 -19.56
N THR A 221 8.37 -10.15 -20.71
CA THR A 221 7.86 -10.58 -22.02
C THR A 221 7.89 -12.11 -22.16
N GLN A 222 8.95 -12.78 -21.73
CA GLN A 222 9.03 -14.24 -21.71
C GLN A 222 7.96 -14.86 -20.80
N MET A 223 7.73 -14.27 -19.63
CA MET A 223 6.65 -14.69 -18.72
C MET A 223 5.28 -14.54 -19.39
N PHE A 224 5.01 -13.41 -20.04
CA PHE A 224 3.77 -13.19 -20.80
C PHE A 224 3.62 -14.17 -21.97
N ASN A 225 4.71 -14.51 -22.66
CA ASN A 225 4.70 -15.52 -23.72
C ASN A 225 4.35 -16.91 -23.18
N LYS A 226 4.84 -17.29 -21.99
CA LYS A 226 4.44 -18.54 -21.32
C LYS A 226 2.95 -18.57 -20.99
N ARG A 227 2.32 -17.41 -20.80
CA ARG A 227 0.87 -17.24 -20.62
C ARG A 227 0.09 -17.15 -21.93
N LYS A 228 0.75 -17.35 -23.08
CA LYS A 228 0.18 -17.24 -24.45
C LYS A 228 -0.32 -15.82 -24.78
N TRP A 229 0.31 -14.79 -24.21
CA TRP A 229 -0.03 -13.38 -24.47
C TRP A 229 0.79 -12.73 -25.60
N ASN A 230 1.58 -13.51 -26.34
CA ASN A 230 2.38 -13.03 -27.47
C ASN A 230 1.53 -12.40 -28.59
N SER A 231 0.24 -12.74 -28.67
CA SER A 231 -0.71 -12.19 -29.64
C SER A 231 -1.45 -10.94 -29.14
N LEU A 232 -1.24 -10.49 -27.90
CA LEU A 232 -1.86 -9.25 -27.41
C LEU A 232 -1.21 -8.03 -28.04
N ASP A 233 -2.03 -7.01 -28.33
CA ASP A 233 -1.54 -5.83 -29.04
C ASP A 233 -0.55 -5.03 -28.20
N ALA A 234 -0.75 -4.96 -26.89
CA ALA A 234 0.20 -4.35 -25.97
C ALA A 234 1.58 -5.02 -26.04
N VAL A 235 1.63 -6.36 -26.12
CA VAL A 235 2.90 -7.11 -26.20
C VAL A 235 3.57 -6.89 -27.56
N LYS A 236 2.83 -7.02 -28.67
CA LYS A 236 3.38 -6.79 -30.03
C LYS A 236 3.92 -5.37 -30.21
N LYS A 237 3.18 -4.37 -29.71
CA LYS A 237 3.50 -2.93 -29.84
C LYS A 237 4.45 -2.45 -28.74
N LYS A 238 5.00 -3.36 -27.93
CA LYS A 238 5.89 -3.08 -26.81
C LYS A 238 5.33 -2.11 -25.76
N LYS A 239 4.00 -2.05 -25.59
CA LYS A 239 3.31 -1.25 -24.57
C LYS A 239 3.21 -2.03 -23.25
N ILE A 240 4.37 -2.28 -22.64
CA ILE A 240 4.48 -2.87 -21.31
C ILE A 240 5.25 -1.87 -20.45
N LEU A 241 4.60 -1.34 -19.41
CA LEU A 241 5.19 -0.50 -18.40
C LEU A 241 5.59 -1.38 -17.21
N ILE A 242 6.90 -1.46 -16.95
CA ILE A 242 7.43 -2.20 -15.81
C ILE A 242 7.76 -1.19 -14.72
N LEU A 243 7.14 -1.37 -13.56
CA LEU A 243 7.32 -0.50 -12.40
C LEU A 243 8.22 -1.17 -11.35
N PRO A 244 9.09 -0.41 -10.68
CA PRO A 244 9.82 -0.93 -9.53
C PRO A 244 8.85 -1.29 -8.38
N PRO A 245 9.29 -2.10 -7.40
CA PRO A 245 8.47 -2.43 -6.23
C PRO A 245 8.06 -1.17 -5.46
N ASN A 246 6.93 -1.26 -4.74
CA ASN A 246 6.38 -0.18 -3.91
C ASN A 246 6.04 1.09 -4.71
N THR A 247 5.48 0.93 -5.90
CA THR A 247 4.94 2.05 -6.70
C THR A 247 3.42 2.12 -6.57
N LEU A 248 2.65 1.52 -7.48
CA LEU A 248 1.19 1.55 -7.40
C LEU A 248 0.68 0.70 -6.23
N THR A 249 1.42 -0.32 -5.80
CA THR A 249 1.08 -1.09 -4.58
C THR A 249 1.38 -0.38 -3.26
N HIS A 250 1.90 0.84 -3.32
CA HIS A 250 2.10 1.66 -2.15
C HIS A 250 0.89 2.58 -1.91
N TYR A 251 0.35 2.60 -0.70
CA TYR A 251 -0.89 3.33 -0.36
C TYR A 251 -0.71 4.36 0.77
N GLY A 252 0.46 5.02 0.78
CA GLY A 252 0.75 6.19 1.62
C GLY A 252 0.88 7.47 0.79
N PRO A 253 1.32 8.59 1.40
CA PRO A 253 1.54 9.86 0.71
C PRO A 253 2.49 9.77 -0.49
N LEU A 254 3.42 8.82 -0.52
CA LEU A 254 4.35 8.63 -1.65
C LEU A 254 3.72 8.03 -2.92
N LEU A 255 2.44 7.64 -2.87
CA LEU A 255 1.72 7.27 -4.11
C LEU A 255 1.50 8.47 -5.03
N PHE A 256 1.39 9.67 -4.45
CA PHE A 256 1.06 10.93 -5.14
C PHE A 256 2.33 11.63 -5.63
#